data_AF-A0A3P6DEI6-F1
#
_entry.id   AF-A0A3P6DEI6-F1
#
_cell.length_a   1.000
_cell.length_b   1.000
_cell.length_c   1.000
_cell.angle_alpha   90.00
_cell.angle_beta   90.00
_cell.angle_gamma   90.00
#
_symmetry.space_group_name_H-M   'P 1'
#
loop_
_entity.id
_entity.type
_entity.pdbx_description
1 polymer ?
#
loop_
_entity_poly.entity_id
_entity_poly.type
_entity_poly.pdbx_seq_one_letter_code
_entity_poly.pdbx_strand_id
1 'polypeptide(L)'
;MTLFVKWLCGLHLIWENKKRHSIRRVRAGIGLSEMPNVKNWEAVKRMSLCENGIYLLLGSPKCPQVTTFLVKSAGVRSISSEFFEYMQKLVVLDLSHNGDLSELPNQLASL
;
A
#
# COMPACT_ATOMS: atom_id res chain seq x y z
N MET A 1 -4.61 26.05 11.31
CA MET A 1 -3.95 25.29 12.39
C MET A 1 -3.56 23.93 11.85
N THR A 2 -2.26 23.66 11.87
CA THR A 2 -1.54 22.62 11.14
C THR A 2 -2.09 21.22 11.44
N LEU A 3 -2.65 20.52 10.45
CA LEU A 3 -2.95 19.10 10.56
C LEU A 3 -1.63 18.31 10.45
N PHE A 4 -0.96 18.14 11.58
CA PHE A 4 0.00 17.06 11.77
C PHE A 4 -0.77 15.73 11.70
N VAL A 5 -0.89 15.14 10.51
CA VAL A 5 -1.22 13.72 10.43
C VAL A 5 0.06 12.97 10.76
N LYS A 6 0.26 12.70 12.05
CA LYS A 6 1.36 11.89 12.54
C LYS A 6 1.21 10.50 11.90
N TRP A 7 2.07 10.18 10.94
CA TRP A 7 2.26 8.82 10.42
C TRP A 7 2.93 8.00 11.53
N LEU A 8 2.15 7.54 12.50
CA LEU A 8 2.63 6.52 13.43
C LEU A 8 2.54 5.19 12.68
N CYS A 9 3.70 4.70 12.26
CA CYS A 9 3.90 3.28 11.96
C CYS A 9 3.42 2.51 13.20
N GLY A 10 2.35 1.74 13.06
CA GLY A 10 1.70 1.02 14.15
C GLY A 10 0.22 0.70 13.86
N LEU A 11 -0.05 -0.58 13.60
CA LEU A 11 -1.37 -1.24 13.72
C LEU A 11 -2.56 -0.73 12.87
N HIS A 12 -2.40 0.17 11.89
CA HIS A 12 -3.52 0.66 11.08
C HIS A 12 -3.23 0.72 9.58
N LEU A 13 -4.14 0.14 8.78
CA LEU A 13 -4.23 0.40 7.34
C LEU A 13 -4.83 1.79 7.13
N ILE A 14 -4.10 2.67 6.45
CA ILE A 14 -4.52 4.06 6.23
C ILE A 14 -4.64 4.31 4.73
N TRP A 15 -5.82 4.77 4.34
CA TRP A 15 -6.15 5.22 2.99
C TRP A 15 -6.72 6.63 3.04
N GLU A 16 -6.09 7.57 2.34
CA GLU A 16 -6.51 8.97 2.31
C GLU A 16 -7.10 9.35 0.94
N ASN A 17 -8.32 9.91 0.96
CA ASN A 17 -9.01 10.53 -0.18
C ASN A 17 -9.11 12.04 0.09
N LYS A 18 -8.80 12.91 -0.89
CA LYS A 18 -8.88 14.38 -0.72
C LYS A 18 -10.26 14.98 -1.07
N LYS A 19 -11.16 14.26 -1.77
CA LYS A 19 -12.49 14.79 -2.13
C LYS A 19 -13.50 14.72 -0.96
N ARG A 20 -13.19 13.94 0.07
CA ARG A 20 -13.85 13.92 1.38
C ARG A 20 -12.74 13.64 2.38
N HIS A 21 -12.59 14.42 3.45
CA HIS A 21 -11.63 14.18 4.55
C HIS A 21 -11.91 12.87 5.33
N SER A 22 -12.29 11.79 4.64
CA SER A 22 -12.60 10.49 5.21
C SER A 22 -11.37 9.59 5.12
N ILE A 23 -10.59 9.57 6.19
CA ILE A 23 -9.59 8.53 6.42
C ILE A 23 -10.36 7.27 6.81
N ARG A 24 -10.35 6.22 5.97
CA ARG A 24 -10.87 4.91 6.37
C ARG A 24 -9.75 4.12 7.03
N ARG A 25 -9.92 3.85 8.32
CA ARG A 25 -9.03 2.98 9.10
C ARG A 25 -9.56 1.56 9.01
N VAL A 26 -8.74 0.64 8.53
CA VAL A 26 -8.94 -0.80 8.70
C VAL A 26 -7.84 -1.28 9.66
N ARG A 27 -8.17 -2.20 10.57
CA ARG A 27 -7.23 -2.66 11.61
C ARG A 27 -6.09 -3.44 10.94
N ALA A 28 -4.82 -3.05 11.16
CA ALA A 28 -3.67 -3.86 10.76
C ALA A 28 -3.31 -4.86 11.88
N GLY A 29 -2.54 -5.89 11.56
CA GLY A 29 -2.16 -6.93 12.52
C GLY A 29 -3.24 -7.98 12.80
N ILE A 30 -4.28 -8.06 11.97
CA ILE A 30 -5.32 -9.12 12.02
C ILE A 30 -4.99 -10.32 11.13
N GLY A 31 -3.76 -10.41 10.61
CA GLY A 31 -3.34 -11.52 9.75
C GLY A 31 -4.03 -11.51 8.39
N LEU A 32 -4.18 -10.34 7.76
CA LEU A 32 -4.60 -10.27 6.36
C LEU A 32 -3.60 -11.04 5.52
N SER A 33 -4.04 -12.17 4.96
CA SER A 33 -3.30 -12.95 3.96
C SER A 33 -3.46 -12.38 2.55
N GLU A 34 -4.44 -11.48 2.36
CA GLU A 34 -4.87 -10.95 1.07
C GLU A 34 -5.08 -9.43 1.11
N MET A 35 -5.16 -8.83 -0.07
CA MET A 35 -5.47 -7.42 -0.22
C MET A 35 -6.87 -7.07 0.32
N PRO A 36 -7.03 -5.94 1.02
CA PRO A 36 -8.32 -5.52 1.52
C PRO A 36 -9.27 -5.17 0.36
N ASN A 37 -10.55 -5.51 0.52
CA ASN A 37 -11.58 -5.13 -0.44
C ASN A 37 -11.91 -3.62 -0.32
N VAL A 38 -11.22 -2.78 -1.10
CA VAL A 38 -11.46 -1.34 -1.14
C VAL A 38 -12.47 -0.99 -2.24
N LYS A 39 -13.61 -0.43 -1.84
CA LYS A 39 -14.71 -0.06 -2.76
C LYS A 39 -14.35 0.98 -3.82
N ASN A 40 -13.33 1.81 -3.61
CA ASN A 40 -12.92 2.86 -4.56
C ASN A 40 -11.40 3.09 -4.50
N TRP A 41 -10.68 2.26 -5.23
CA TRP A 41 -9.23 2.34 -5.42
C TRP A 41 -8.79 3.61 -6.17
N GLU A 42 -9.64 4.13 -7.05
CA GLU A 42 -9.30 5.28 -7.90
C GLU A 42 -9.09 6.58 -7.14
N ALA A 43 -9.66 6.69 -5.94
CA ALA A 43 -9.56 7.90 -5.14
C ALA A 43 -8.45 7.85 -4.06
N VAL A 44 -7.74 6.73 -3.95
CA VAL A 44 -6.65 6.55 -2.99
C VAL A 44 -5.44 7.36 -3.40
N LYS A 45 -4.87 8.13 -2.46
CA LYS A 45 -3.57 8.79 -2.66
C LYS A 45 -2.40 8.19 -1.91
N ARG A 46 -2.67 7.60 -0.74
CA ARG A 46 -1.67 7.00 0.13
C ARG A 46 -2.18 5.68 0.65
N MET A 47 -1.31 4.68 0.65
CA MET A 47 -1.58 3.32 1.08
C MET A 47 -0.50 2.88 2.07
N SER A 48 -0.91 2.17 3.12
CA SER A 48 0.02 1.47 4.01
C SER A 48 -0.51 0.09 4.39
N LEU A 49 0.34 -0.92 4.25
CA LEU A 49 0.11 -2.32 4.60
C LEU A 49 1.09 -2.82 5.66
N CYS A 50 1.77 -1.92 6.38
CA CYS A 50 2.81 -2.29 7.33
C CYS A 50 2.28 -3.21 8.46
N GLU A 51 3.15 -4.09 8.96
CA GLU A 51 2.88 -4.97 10.11
C GLU A 51 1.64 -5.87 9.90
N ASN A 52 1.47 -6.39 8.68
CA ASN A 52 0.47 -7.42 8.35
C ASN A 52 1.15 -8.74 7.96
N GLY A 53 0.36 -9.77 7.60
CA GLY A 53 0.84 -11.07 7.13
C GLY A 53 0.54 -11.29 5.65
N ILE A 54 0.79 -10.27 4.83
CA ILE A 54 0.48 -10.31 3.40
C ILE A 54 1.69 -10.88 2.66
N TYR A 55 1.62 -12.16 2.31
CA TYR A 55 2.71 -12.86 1.62
C TYR A 55 2.79 -12.52 0.14
N LEU A 56 1.65 -12.23 -0.49
CA LEU A 56 1.53 -12.02 -1.93
C LEU A 56 0.78 -10.72 -2.23
N LEU A 57 1.39 -9.86 -3.03
CA LEU A 57 0.72 -8.69 -3.61
C LEU A 57 0.34 -9.04 -5.05
N LEU A 58 -0.92 -9.44 -5.26
CA LEU A 58 -1.43 -9.95 -6.54
C LEU A 58 -2.44 -9.01 -7.19
N GLY A 59 -2.63 -9.21 -8.50
CA GLY A 59 -3.62 -8.50 -9.31
C GLY A 59 -3.18 -7.07 -9.66
N SER A 60 -4.07 -6.35 -10.34
CA SER A 60 -3.81 -5.00 -10.84
C SER A 60 -4.83 -4.01 -10.27
N PRO A 61 -4.61 -3.51 -9.02
CA PRO A 61 -5.55 -2.59 -8.38
C PRO A 61 -5.61 -1.27 -9.16
N LYS A 62 -6.78 -0.91 -9.68
CA LYS A 62 -7.02 0.35 -10.41
C LYS A 62 -6.94 1.56 -9.48
N CYS A 63 -5.72 2.01 -9.18
CA CYS A 63 -5.45 3.09 -8.23
C CYS A 63 -4.55 4.22 -8.80
N PRO A 64 -4.98 4.90 -9.87
CA PRO A 64 -4.22 5.93 -10.61
C PRO A 64 -3.81 7.18 -9.82
N GLN A 65 -4.24 7.33 -8.57
CA GLN A 65 -3.94 8.50 -7.75
C GLN A 65 -2.95 8.21 -6.62
N VAL A 66 -2.48 6.97 -6.48
CA VAL A 66 -1.50 6.58 -5.46
C VAL A 66 -0.18 7.30 -5.71
N THR A 67 0.31 7.97 -4.66
CA THR A 67 1.59 8.69 -4.63
C THR A 67 2.54 8.15 -3.58
N THR A 68 2.00 7.42 -2.58
CA THR A 68 2.77 6.82 -1.50
C THR A 68 2.21 5.43 -1.22
N PHE A 69 3.10 4.44 -1.19
CA PHE A 69 2.77 3.07 -0.82
C PHE A 69 3.84 2.52 0.13
N LEU A 70 3.43 2.21 1.37
CA LEU A 70 4.32 1.68 2.41
C LEU A 70 3.93 0.26 2.78
N VAL A 71 4.85 -0.68 2.65
CA VAL A 71 4.68 -2.10 2.99
C VAL A 71 5.89 -2.55 3.79
N LYS A 72 5.89 -2.26 5.09
CA LYS A 72 7.00 -2.59 5.98
C LYS A 72 6.68 -3.76 6.88
N SER A 73 7.62 -4.69 7.08
CA SER A 73 7.43 -5.81 8.01
C SER A 73 6.11 -6.56 7.78
N ALA A 74 5.73 -6.74 6.51
CA ALA A 74 4.42 -7.31 6.13
C ALA A 74 4.51 -8.78 5.69
N GLY A 75 5.73 -9.34 5.66
CA GLY A 75 5.96 -10.72 5.24
C GLY A 75 5.83 -10.93 3.73
N VAL A 76 5.93 -9.87 2.92
CA VAL A 76 5.81 -9.98 1.45
C VAL A 76 6.93 -10.87 0.91
N ARG A 77 6.57 -11.85 0.11
CA ARG A 77 7.48 -12.78 -0.57
C ARG A 77 7.50 -12.57 -2.08
N SER A 78 6.35 -12.21 -2.65
CA SER A 78 6.22 -11.99 -4.10
C SER A 78 5.22 -10.88 -4.40
N ILE A 79 5.49 -10.16 -5.48
CA ILE A 79 4.66 -9.09 -6.01
C ILE A 79 4.43 -9.41 -7.48
N SER A 80 3.16 -9.43 -7.92
CA SER A 80 2.84 -9.69 -9.31
C SER A 80 3.31 -8.55 -10.22
N SER A 81 3.63 -8.88 -11.47
CA SER A 81 4.15 -7.91 -12.44
C SER A 81 3.19 -6.73 -12.64
N GLU A 82 1.90 -7.01 -12.73
CA GLU A 82 0.84 -6.06 -13.00
C GLU A 82 0.44 -5.21 -11.79
N PHE A 83 0.98 -5.49 -10.60
CA PHE A 83 0.58 -4.83 -9.36
C PHE A 83 0.72 -3.30 -9.41
N PHE A 84 1.77 -2.81 -10.06
CA PHE A 84 2.06 -1.38 -10.19
C PHE A 84 1.54 -0.75 -11.48
N GLU A 85 0.82 -1.49 -12.33
CA GLU A 85 0.39 -1.05 -13.68
C GLU A 85 -0.38 0.28 -13.65
N TYR A 86 -1.26 0.46 -12.67
CA TYR A 86 -2.05 1.68 -12.51
C TYR A 86 -1.41 2.70 -11.55
N MET A 87 -0.23 2.46 -10.98
CA MET A 87 0.40 3.34 -9.99
C MET A 87 1.39 4.34 -10.62
N GLN A 88 1.05 4.91 -11.78
CA GLN A 88 1.92 5.81 -12.57
C GLN A 88 2.33 7.12 -11.86
N LYS A 89 1.71 7.43 -10.70
CA LYS A 89 2.02 8.62 -9.89
C LYS A 89 2.77 8.28 -8.60
N LEU A 90 3.20 7.03 -8.43
CA LEU A 90 3.88 6.58 -7.22
C LEU A 90 5.23 7.29 -7.10
N VAL A 91 5.43 8.03 -6.02
CA VAL A 91 6.69 8.76 -5.74
C VAL A 91 7.42 8.15 -4.55
N VAL A 92 6.68 7.54 -3.62
CA VAL A 92 7.25 6.94 -2.41
C VAL A 92 6.82 5.49 -2.33
N LEU A 93 7.79 4.57 -2.44
CA LEU A 93 7.63 3.15 -2.21
C LEU A 93 8.59 2.73 -1.09
N ASP A 94 8.04 2.14 -0.02
CA ASP A 94 8.85 1.55 1.05
C ASP A 94 8.48 0.07 1.21
N LEU A 95 9.40 -0.82 0.83
CA LEU A 95 9.27 -2.28 0.96
C LEU A 95 10.18 -2.84 2.06
N SER A 96 10.71 -1.99 2.95
CA SER A 96 11.70 -2.38 3.94
C SER A 96 11.20 -3.47 4.90
N HIS A 97 12.12 -4.26 5.43
CA HIS A 97 11.83 -5.34 6.38
C HIS A 97 10.90 -6.46 5.84
N ASN A 98 10.89 -6.69 4.52
CA ASN A 98 10.36 -7.92 3.91
C ASN A 98 11.53 -8.79 3.44
N GLY A 99 12.17 -9.52 4.37
CA GLY A 99 13.40 -10.27 4.09
C GLY A 99 13.25 -11.44 3.12
N ASP A 100 12.02 -11.96 2.96
CA ASP A 100 11.70 -13.05 2.04
C ASP A 100 11.40 -12.56 0.60
N LEU A 101 11.38 -11.24 0.35
CA LEU A 101 11.10 -10.69 -0.97
C LEU A 101 12.34 -10.82 -1.87
N SER A 102 12.33 -11.79 -2.77
CA SER A 102 13.48 -12.11 -3.62
C SER A 102 13.55 -11.31 -4.92
N GLU A 103 12.40 -10.87 -5.45
CA GLU A 103 12.30 -10.23 -6.75
C GLU A 103 11.37 -9.02 -6.72
N LEU A 104 11.76 -7.99 -7.48
CA LEU A 104 10.96 -6.81 -7.73
C LEU A 104 10.40 -6.86 -9.15
N PRO A 105 9.11 -6.53 -9.38
CA PRO A 105 8.53 -6.55 -10.71
C PRO A 105 9.19 -5.49 -11.61
N ASN A 106 9.45 -5.86 -12.87
CA ASN A 106 10.15 -5.03 -13.85
C ASN A 106 9.51 -3.65 -14.03
N GLN A 107 8.20 -3.51 -13.81
CA GLN A 107 7.49 -2.24 -13.86
C GLN A 107 8.07 -1.20 -12.89
N LEU A 108 8.68 -1.61 -11.76
CA LEU A 108 9.36 -0.71 -10.84
C LEU A 108 10.60 -0.06 -11.46
N ALA A 109 11.23 -0.69 -12.46
CA ALA A 109 12.37 -0.09 -13.15
C ALA A 109 11.99 1.11 -14.04
N SER A 110 10.69 1.29 -14.31
CA SER A 110 10.15 2.38 -15.12
C SER A 110 9.44 3.48 -14.32
N LEU A 111 9.40 3.37 -13.00
CA LEU A 111 8.81 4.36 -12.09
C LEU A 111 9.72 5.57 -11.86
#